data_AF-A0A967GYU4-F1
#
_entry.id   AF-A0A967GYU4-F1
#
_cell.length_a   1.000
_cell.length_b   1.000
_cell.length_c   1.000
_cell.angle_alpha   90.00
_cell.angle_beta   90.00
_cell.angle_gamma   90.00
#
_symmetry.space_group_name_H-M   'P 1'
#
loop_
_entity.id
_entity.type
_entity.pdbx_description
1 polymer ?
#
loop_
_entity_poly.entity_id
_entity_poly.type
_entity_poly.pdbx_seq_one_letter_code
_entity_poly.pdbx_strand_id
1 'polypeptide(L)'
;AVVVSAREVVVNGKAAGTTSLLLWDRAGGRAVYSVRVTADAPMLEREFRTLFPGEDIRARAVGNTVILEGEVEDPRMAQRAVLVAQGLGEGVTVLDHIAVPRPSQVLVQVRFAEVSRNALQELGTELLVYDGANVKSIL
;
A
#
# COMPACT_ATOMS: atom_id res chain seq x y z
N ALA A 1 -14.35 -19.13 -36.90
CA ALA A 1 -14.89 -20.20 -36.05
C ALA A 1 -13.78 -21.20 -35.79
N VAL A 2 -13.37 -21.41 -34.53
CA VAL A 2 -12.34 -22.40 -34.22
C VAL A 2 -13.02 -23.77 -34.29
N VAL A 3 -12.58 -24.62 -35.21
CA VAL A 3 -13.06 -26.00 -35.32
C VAL A 3 -12.40 -26.78 -34.19
N VAL A 4 -13.13 -26.94 -33.10
CA VAL A 4 -12.78 -27.89 -32.06
C VAL A 4 -13.22 -29.27 -32.55
N SER A 5 -12.38 -30.29 -32.39
CA SER A 5 -12.64 -31.62 -32.92
C SER A 5 -13.95 -32.22 -32.37
N ALA A 6 -14.41 -33.36 -32.92
CA ALA A 6 -15.65 -34.02 -32.49
C ALA A 6 -15.68 -34.45 -31.00
N ARG A 7 -14.57 -34.27 -30.26
CA ARG A 7 -14.42 -34.67 -28.85
C ARG A 7 -14.06 -33.51 -27.92
N GLU A 8 -14.00 -32.30 -28.42
CA GLU A 8 -13.54 -31.14 -27.66
C GLU A 8 -14.61 -30.04 -27.64
N VAL A 9 -14.68 -29.32 -26.52
CA VAL A 9 -15.61 -28.20 -26.33
C VAL A 9 -14.82 -27.02 -25.79
N VAL A 10 -14.90 -25.88 -26.48
CA VAL A 10 -14.32 -24.61 -26.03
C VAL A 10 -15.42 -23.77 -25.38
N VAL A 11 -15.15 -23.31 -24.16
CA VAL A 11 -16.07 -22.46 -23.40
C VAL A 11 -15.42 -21.10 -23.21
N ASN A 12 -16.01 -20.08 -23.84
CA ASN A 12 -15.58 -18.69 -23.67
C ASN A 12 -16.55 -17.98 -22.73
N GLY A 13 -16.04 -17.49 -21.61
CA GLY A 13 -16.80 -16.62 -20.70
C GLY A 13 -17.06 -15.27 -21.36
N LYS A 14 -18.30 -14.76 -21.25
CA LYS A 14 -18.67 -13.42 -21.76
C LYS A 14 -18.69 -12.35 -20.68
N ALA A 15 -19.09 -12.72 -19.47
CA ALA A 15 -19.23 -11.82 -18.33
C ALA A 15 -18.91 -12.58 -17.05
N ALA A 16 -18.49 -11.85 -16.02
CA ALA A 16 -18.21 -12.41 -14.72
C ALA A 16 -19.47 -13.05 -14.11
N GLY A 17 -19.30 -14.19 -13.44
CA GLY A 17 -20.39 -14.93 -12.85
C GLY A 17 -20.08 -16.41 -12.70
N THR A 18 -21.06 -17.16 -12.19
CA THR A 18 -21.00 -18.61 -12.15
C THR A 18 -22.12 -19.18 -12.99
N THR A 19 -21.81 -20.16 -13.83
CA THR A 19 -22.76 -20.86 -14.68
C THR A 19 -22.51 -22.37 -14.62
N SER A 20 -23.46 -23.15 -15.14
CA SER A 20 -23.36 -24.61 -15.19
C SER A 20 -23.30 -25.06 -16.64
N LEU A 21 -22.30 -25.86 -16.96
CA LEU A 21 -22.17 -26.54 -18.24
C LEU A 21 -22.66 -27.97 -18.08
N LEU A 22 -23.69 -28.34 -18.84
CA LEU A 22 -24.21 -29.70 -18.88
C LEU A 22 -23.76 -30.36 -20.18
N LEU A 23 -23.13 -31.52 -20.07
CA LEU A 23 -22.76 -32.37 -21.20
C LEU A 23 -23.60 -33.63 -21.16
N TRP A 24 -24.17 -33.98 -22.31
CA TRP A 24 -24.88 -35.24 -22.53
C TRP A 24 -24.11 -36.06 -23.55
N ASP A 25 -23.93 -37.34 -23.26
CA ASP A 25 -23.38 -38.30 -24.22
C ASP A 25 -24.49 -39.03 -24.98
N ARG A 26 -24.10 -39.77 -26.04
CA ARG A 26 -25.05 -40.55 -26.86
C ARG A 26 -25.60 -41.79 -26.15
N ALA A 27 -25.00 -42.22 -25.05
CA ALA A 27 -25.44 -43.34 -24.23
C ALA A 27 -26.42 -42.91 -23.13
N GLY A 28 -26.78 -41.62 -23.05
CA GLY A 28 -27.69 -41.07 -22.05
C GLY A 28 -27.02 -40.62 -20.75
N GLY A 29 -25.69 -40.68 -20.66
CA GLY A 29 -24.91 -40.16 -19.55
C GLY A 29 -24.93 -38.64 -19.51
N ARG A 30 -24.94 -38.07 -18.31
CA ARG A 30 -24.94 -36.62 -18.07
C ARG A 30 -23.83 -36.23 -17.11
N ALA A 31 -22.98 -35.29 -17.53
CA ALA A 31 -21.99 -34.63 -16.69
C ALA A 31 -22.38 -33.16 -16.46
N VAL A 32 -22.15 -32.66 -15.25
CA VAL A 32 -22.42 -31.27 -14.88
C VAL A 32 -21.14 -30.65 -14.34
N TYR A 33 -20.73 -29.53 -14.93
CA TYR A 33 -19.55 -28.77 -14.54
C TYR A 33 -19.96 -27.37 -14.07
N SER A 34 -19.38 -26.90 -12.97
CA SER A 34 -19.50 -25.50 -12.56
C SER A 34 -18.41 -24.69 -13.23
N VAL A 35 -18.79 -23.63 -13.94
CA VAL A 35 -17.88 -22.72 -14.63
C VAL A 35 -17.97 -21.36 -13.94
N ARG A 36 -16.83 -20.86 -13.46
CA ARG A 36 -16.71 -19.54 -12.85
C ARG A 36 -15.89 -18.63 -13.76
N VAL A 37 -16.45 -17.48 -14.10
CA VAL A 37 -15.79 -16.42 -14.86
C VAL A 37 -15.49 -15.28 -13.89
N THR A 38 -14.20 -14.98 -13.72
CA THR A 38 -13.70 -13.92 -12.82
C THR A 38 -12.51 -13.24 -13.46
N ALA A 39 -12.17 -12.04 -12.96
CA ALA A 39 -10.90 -11.40 -13.27
C ALA A 39 -9.71 -12.31 -12.91
N ASP A 40 -8.67 -12.29 -13.74
CA ASP A 40 -7.45 -13.09 -13.55
C ASP A 40 -6.46 -12.38 -12.60
N ALA A 41 -6.81 -12.37 -11.32
CA ALA A 41 -5.92 -11.85 -10.27
C ALA A 41 -4.56 -12.57 -10.22
N PRO A 42 -4.45 -13.91 -10.37
CA PRO A 42 -3.14 -14.58 -10.40
C PRO A 42 -2.21 -14.10 -11.53
N MET A 43 -2.77 -13.76 -12.70
CA MET A 43 -2.00 -13.13 -13.77
C MET A 43 -1.51 -11.75 -13.36
N LEU A 44 -2.37 -10.94 -12.74
CA LEU A 44 -2.00 -9.62 -12.24
C LEU A 44 -0.91 -9.68 -11.17
N GLU A 45 -0.96 -10.65 -10.26
CA GLU A 45 0.10 -10.85 -9.25
C GLU A 45 1.45 -11.20 -9.88
N ARG A 46 1.46 -12.00 -10.95
CA ARG A 46 2.70 -12.29 -11.70
C ARG A 46 3.26 -11.04 -12.35
N GLU A 47 2.38 -10.21 -12.90
CA GLU A 47 2.76 -8.95 -13.52
C GLU A 47 3.32 -7.96 -12.48
N PHE A 48 2.68 -7.83 -11.32
CA PHE A 48 3.17 -6.97 -10.24
C PHE A 48 4.53 -7.40 -9.71
N ARG A 49 4.77 -8.70 -9.52
CA ARG A 49 6.10 -9.20 -9.14
C ARG A 49 7.18 -8.84 -10.16
N THR A 50 6.81 -8.64 -11.43
CA THR A 50 7.73 -8.27 -12.51
C THR A 50 7.93 -6.76 -12.57
N LEU A 51 6.86 -5.97 -12.42
CA LEU A 51 6.88 -4.51 -12.55
C LEU A 51 7.33 -3.77 -11.29
N PHE A 52 7.06 -4.33 -10.12
CA PHE A 52 7.31 -3.75 -8.80
C PHE A 52 8.11 -4.73 -7.93
N PRO A 53 9.35 -5.08 -8.33
CA PRO A 53 10.15 -6.00 -7.54
C PRO A 53 10.46 -5.41 -6.17
N GLY A 54 10.13 -6.15 -5.11
CA GLY A 54 10.39 -5.76 -3.71
C GLY A 54 9.23 -5.08 -2.98
N GLU A 55 8.17 -4.69 -3.69
CA GLU A 55 6.96 -4.10 -3.09
C GLU A 55 5.94 -5.21 -2.69
N ASP A 56 5.22 -5.04 -1.58
CA ASP A 56 4.10 -5.93 -1.23
C ASP A 56 2.83 -5.44 -1.93
N ILE A 57 2.60 -5.93 -3.15
CA ILE A 57 1.36 -5.67 -3.89
C ILE A 57 0.68 -7.01 -4.20
N ARG A 58 -0.50 -7.21 -3.64
CA ARG A 58 -1.33 -8.40 -3.81
C ARG A 58 -2.63 -8.03 -4.51
N ALA A 59 -3.14 -8.97 -5.31
CA ALA A 59 -4.38 -8.78 -6.06
C ALA A 59 -5.36 -9.91 -5.71
N ARG A 60 -6.60 -9.55 -5.38
CA ARG A 60 -7.68 -10.52 -5.18
C ARG A 60 -8.86 -10.20 -6.07
N ALA A 61 -9.39 -11.21 -6.76
CA ALA A 61 -10.59 -11.08 -7.58
C ALA A 61 -11.83 -11.55 -6.81
N VAL A 62 -12.85 -10.71 -6.76
CA VAL A 62 -14.18 -11.02 -6.24
C VAL A 62 -15.19 -10.73 -7.34
N GLY A 63 -15.62 -11.78 -8.04
CA GLY A 63 -16.47 -11.65 -9.22
C GLY A 63 -15.75 -10.84 -10.31
N ASN A 64 -16.24 -9.63 -10.55
CA ASN A 64 -15.71 -8.68 -11.53
C ASN A 64 -14.89 -7.54 -10.91
N THR A 65 -14.70 -7.57 -9.59
CA THR A 65 -13.93 -6.56 -8.87
C THR A 65 -12.57 -7.11 -8.52
N VAL A 66 -11.52 -6.36 -8.81
CA VAL A 66 -10.15 -6.63 -8.36
C VAL A 66 -9.84 -5.70 -7.20
N ILE A 67 -9.45 -6.27 -6.07
CA ILE A 67 -9.00 -5.56 -4.88
C ILE A 67 -7.48 -5.62 -4.86
N LEU A 68 -6.85 -4.46 -4.80
CA LEU A 68 -5.41 -4.31 -4.65
C LEU A 68 -5.09 -4.02 -3.19
N GLU A 69 -4.13 -4.72 -2.61
CA GLU A 69 -3.77 -4.58 -1.21
C GLU A 69 -2.30 -4.81 -0.96
N GLY A 70 -1.83 -4.35 0.21
CA GLY A 70 -0.44 -4.48 0.63
C GLY A 70 0.14 -3.13 1.00
N GLU A 71 1.46 -3.03 0.97
CA GLU A 71 2.22 -1.90 1.47
C GLU A 71 3.30 -1.54 0.46
N VAL A 72 3.38 -0.26 0.10
CA VAL A 72 4.40 0.24 -0.84
C VAL A 72 5.14 1.43 -0.26
N GLU A 73 6.41 1.57 -0.61
CA GLU A 73 7.26 2.67 -0.11
C GLU A 73 6.89 4.02 -0.75
N ASP A 74 6.48 4.02 -2.02
CA ASP A 74 6.21 5.23 -2.80
C ASP A 74 4.75 5.23 -3.31
N PRO A 75 3.96 6.28 -3.02
CA PRO A 75 2.58 6.40 -3.51
C PRO A 75 2.47 6.35 -5.04
N ARG A 76 3.53 6.68 -5.79
CA ARG A 76 3.56 6.53 -7.26
C ARG A 76 3.49 5.07 -7.70
N MET A 77 4.01 4.13 -6.91
CA MET A 77 3.92 2.70 -7.22
C MET A 77 2.50 2.19 -7.06
N ALA A 78 1.79 2.59 -6.00
CA ALA A 78 0.37 2.27 -5.83
C ALA A 78 -0.46 2.76 -7.04
N GLN A 79 -0.27 4.02 -7.46
CA GLN A 79 -0.97 4.57 -8.62
C GLN A 79 -0.68 3.79 -9.91
N ARG A 80 0.58 3.41 -10.14
CA ARG A 80 0.95 2.58 -11.30
C ARG A 80 0.32 1.19 -11.22
N ALA A 81 0.27 0.57 -10.05
CA ALA A 81 -0.38 -0.72 -9.85
C ALA A 81 -1.88 -0.66 -10.17
N VAL A 82 -2.56 0.41 -9.76
CA VAL A 82 -3.96 0.68 -10.12
C VAL A 82 -4.13 0.79 -11.64
N LEU A 83 -3.25 1.53 -12.33
CA LEU A 83 -3.32 1.66 -13.80
C LEU A 83 -3.12 0.32 -14.52
N VAL A 84 -2.17 -0.50 -14.05
CA VAL A 84 -1.95 -1.84 -14.60
C VAL A 84 -3.17 -2.73 -14.37
N ALA A 85 -3.78 -2.67 -13.17
CA ALA A 85 -4.99 -3.42 -12.85
C ALA A 85 -6.21 -2.98 -13.66
N GLN A 86 -6.32 -1.70 -14.02
CA GLN A 86 -7.40 -1.18 -14.89
C GLN A 86 -7.26 -1.71 -16.33
N GLY A 87 -6.06 -2.12 -16.75
CA GLY A 87 -5.81 -2.70 -18.07
C GLY A 87 -6.30 -4.15 -18.25
N LEU A 88 -6.84 -4.79 -17.20
CA LEU A 88 -7.23 -6.22 -17.22
C LEU A 88 -8.42 -6.51 -18.15
N GLY A 89 -9.21 -5.50 -18.49
CA GLY A 89 -10.30 -5.61 -19.46
C GLY A 89 -11.43 -4.63 -19.19
N GLU A 90 -12.24 -4.40 -20.21
CA GLU A 90 -13.43 -3.55 -20.09
C GLU A 90 -14.42 -4.15 -19.09
N GLY A 91 -14.88 -3.31 -18.17
CA GLY A 91 -15.87 -3.66 -17.16
C GLY A 91 -15.31 -4.17 -15.84
N VAL A 92 -14.00 -4.43 -15.69
CA VAL A 92 -13.41 -4.81 -14.40
C VAL A 92 -13.34 -3.60 -13.47
N THR A 93 -13.91 -3.72 -12.27
CA THR A 93 -13.83 -2.66 -11.25
C THR A 93 -12.56 -2.85 -10.42
N VAL A 94 -11.73 -1.83 -10.30
CA VAL A 94 -10.52 -1.87 -9.45
C VAL A 94 -10.76 -1.10 -8.17
N LEU A 95 -10.45 -1.72 -7.04
CA LEU A 95 -10.56 -1.14 -5.72
C LEU A 95 -9.17 -1.12 -5.06
N ASP A 96 -8.69 0.09 -4.77
CA ASP A 96 -7.34 0.33 -4.24
C ASP A 96 -7.37 0.38 -2.71
N HIS A 97 -6.71 -0.58 -2.06
CA HIS A 97 -6.44 -0.64 -0.62
C HIS A 97 -4.93 -0.78 -0.35
N ILE A 98 -4.07 -0.23 -1.22
CA ILE A 98 -2.63 -0.22 -0.98
C ILE A 98 -2.30 0.83 0.08
N ALA A 99 -1.59 0.43 1.13
CA ALA A 99 -1.10 1.31 2.18
C ALA A 99 0.25 1.92 1.80
N VAL A 100 0.45 3.19 2.15
CA VAL A 100 1.75 3.86 2.06
C VAL A 100 2.16 4.25 3.47
N PRO A 101 3.18 3.59 4.06
CA PRO A 101 3.64 3.90 5.39
C PRO A 101 4.16 5.32 5.42
N ARG A 102 3.70 6.09 6.40
CA ARG A 102 4.31 7.39 6.67
C ARG A 102 5.45 7.17 7.65
N PRO A 103 6.66 7.68 7.39
CA PRO A 103 7.73 7.64 8.37
C PRO A 103 7.26 8.35 9.64
N SER A 104 7.63 7.82 10.80
CA SER A 104 7.36 8.45 12.09
C SER A 104 8.14 9.77 12.16
N GLN A 105 7.41 10.89 12.11
CA GLN A 105 8.02 12.21 12.23
C GLN A 105 8.32 12.51 13.70
N VAL A 106 9.60 12.66 14.04
CA VAL A 106 10.02 13.11 15.37
C VAL A 106 10.15 14.63 15.37
N LEU A 107 9.39 15.31 16.23
CA LEU A 107 9.52 16.74 16.47
C LEU A 107 10.74 17.00 17.34
N VAL A 108 11.80 17.59 16.77
CA VAL A 108 12.96 18.04 17.53
C VAL A 108 12.72 19.45 18.05
N GLN A 109 12.59 19.62 19.36
CA GLN A 109 12.53 20.93 20.01
C GLN A 109 13.89 21.29 20.58
N VAL A 110 14.64 22.13 19.88
CA VAL A 110 15.92 22.67 20.40
C VAL A 110 15.63 23.88 21.28
N ARG A 111 16.06 23.82 22.55
CA ARG A 111 16.09 24.97 23.46
C ARG A 111 17.53 25.41 23.62
N PHE A 112 17.83 26.64 23.20
CA PHE A 112 19.14 27.23 23.41
C PHE A 112 19.14 27.95 24.77
N ALA A 113 20.10 27.60 25.63
CA ALA A 113 20.41 28.35 26.84
C ALA A 113 21.83 28.90 26.67
N GLU A 114 21.94 30.22 26.54
CA GLU A 114 23.23 30.91 26.48
C GLU A 114 23.61 31.33 27.90
N VAL A 115 24.79 30.91 28.35
CA VAL A 115 25.36 31.36 29.63
C VAL A 115 26.41 32.41 29.33
N SER A 116 26.08 33.68 29.62
CA SER A 116 27.04 34.76 29.53
C SER A 116 27.99 34.72 30.73
N ARG A 117 29.28 34.46 30.46
CA ARG A 117 30.34 34.53 31.48
C ARG A 117 30.49 35.94 32.06
N ASN A 118 30.22 36.97 31.26
CA ASN A 118 30.31 38.36 31.69
C ASN A 118 29.25 38.69 32.74
N ALA A 119 28.01 38.20 32.55
CA ALA A 119 26.92 38.38 33.51
C ALA A 119 27.20 37.70 34.86
N LEU A 120 27.86 36.53 34.84
CA LEU A 120 28.31 35.86 36.07
C LEU A 120 29.43 36.63 36.78
N GLN A 121 30.29 37.32 36.03
CA GLN A 121 31.40 38.10 36.57
C GLN A 121 30.91 39.41 37.22
N GLU A 122 29.91 40.09 36.61
CA GLU A 122 29.24 41.27 37.18
C GLU A 122 28.48 40.94 38.48
N LEU A 123 27.69 39.85 38.49
CA LEU A 123 27.01 39.37 39.71
C LEU A 123 28.00 38.94 40.80
N GLY A 124 29.14 38.35 40.42
CA GLY A 124 30.20 37.95 41.35
C GLY A 124 30.87 39.14 42.03
N THR A 125 30.97 40.29 41.34
CA THR A 125 31.47 41.54 41.92
C THR A 125 30.47 42.23 42.84
N GLU A 126 29.16 42.04 42.63
CA GLU A 126 28.10 42.53 43.53
C GLU A 126 27.99 41.70 44.82
N LEU A 127 28.17 40.38 44.75
CA LEU A 127 28.01 39.49 45.91
C LEU A 127 29.24 39.45 46.84
N LEU A 128 30.43 39.80 46.32
CA LEU A 128 31.68 39.85 47.08
C LEU A 128 32.00 41.27 47.56
N VAL A 129 31.14 41.79 48.43
CA VAL A 129 31.59 42.76 49.44
C VAL A 129 31.45 42.04 50.78
N TYR A 130 32.57 41.56 51.32
CA TYR A 130 32.70 41.10 52.70
C TYR A 130 33.69 42.01 53.40
N ASP A 131 33.27 42.56 54.53
CA ASP A 131 33.91 43.69 55.15
C ASP A 131 34.60 43.37 56.46
N GLY A 132 35.79 43.95 56.63
CA GLY A 132 36.42 44.20 57.92
C GLY A 132 36.45 45.67 58.37
N ALA A 133 35.87 46.62 57.63
CA ALA A 133 35.66 48.04 58.00
C ALA A 133 34.48 48.88 57.39
N ASN A 134 33.95 48.75 56.15
CA ASN A 134 32.51 48.93 55.82
C ASN A 134 31.99 48.10 54.60
N VAL A 135 30.92 47.29 54.74
CA VAL A 135 30.17 46.67 53.61
C VAL A 135 28.86 47.40 53.36
N LYS A 136 28.66 47.86 52.12
CA LYS A 136 27.37 48.31 51.61
C LYS A 136 27.06 47.58 50.31
N SER A 137 25.96 46.83 50.30
CA SER A 137 25.32 46.33 49.09
C SER A 137 24.53 47.46 48.46
N ILE A 138 24.67 47.64 47.16
CA ILE A 138 23.74 48.42 46.35
C ILE A 138 23.45 47.53 45.16
N LEU A 139 22.16 47.46 44.82
CA LEU A 139 21.58 46.83 43.63
C LEU A 139 22.55 46.69 42.46
#